data_AF-L0DJG3-F1
#
_entry.id   AF-L0DJG3-F1
#
_cell.length_a   1.000
_cell.length_b   1.000
_cell.length_c   1.000
_cell.angle_alpha   90.00
_cell.angle_beta   90.00
_cell.angle_gamma   90.00
#
_symmetry.space_group_name_H-M   'P 1'
#
loop_
_entity.id
_entity.type
_entity.pdbx_description
1 polymer ?
#
loop_
_entity_poly.entity_id
_entity_poly.type
_entity_poly.pdbx_seq_one_letter_code
_entity_poly.pdbx_strand_id
1 'polypeptide(L)'
;MIVIPTGTDAPIYHWPYVTVVLIVLNVALLFVIPPASNVVLLDENDEVIESVEAVSLFDRYALALGDGRLHPLQWVTHNFLHYGLGHLAGNMLFLWAFGIVVEGKLGPIKYLLTYLAIGTLHGACLQLLLMKSGMDGHAAGASAVVYGLLATCMIWAPRNELNCTVILLIGFRAFVYHWDLYYTTVALFYIGQQIFGLVVWGSLGNQVMVTEIGHLSGAFWGAVVAFTLLKAGLVDCEGWDLFSLRKKRATLTHEWNERGERLAREKQALRSSLKANLKAKARDKATNGDGPVDGPSAEDRAATAVRRVRTLIDKGDIAGALVAYDKSARTLVNWPTQAELFGLIKALSSCGAESDAIRLMRDHCRYYPDASTRVRLKLAQVLIRDRQRPAAALRVLEEITPGSLPADLETARQKLALQANRMCQDGVLELEEDD
;
A
#
# COMPACT_ATOMS: atom_id res chain seq x y z
N MET A 1 10.97 22.95 7.47
CA MET A 1 10.02 21.85 7.23
C MET A 1 10.07 20.93 8.43
N ILE A 2 8.94 20.65 9.08
CA ILE A 2 8.86 19.75 10.23
C ILE A 2 8.10 18.52 9.76
N VAL A 3 8.68 17.34 9.92
CA VAL A 3 8.03 16.06 9.62
C VAL A 3 7.65 15.42 10.94
N ILE A 4 6.37 15.11 11.15
CA ILE A 4 5.86 14.55 12.39
C ILE A 4 5.26 13.18 12.08
N PRO A 5 5.79 12.07 12.65
CA PRO A 5 5.17 10.77 12.54
C PRO A 5 3.87 10.78 13.36
N THR A 6 2.74 10.67 12.66
CA THR A 6 1.40 10.78 13.26
C THR A 6 0.71 9.44 13.45
N GLY A 7 1.17 8.37 12.79
CA GLY A 7 0.56 7.06 12.91
C GLY A 7 1.24 5.99 12.09
N THR A 8 0.70 4.78 12.17
CA THR A 8 1.09 3.65 11.34
C THR A 8 -0.06 2.64 11.22
N ASP A 9 -0.08 1.90 10.11
CA ASP A 9 -0.95 0.73 9.92
C ASP A 9 -0.32 -0.59 10.43
N ALA A 10 0.91 -0.54 10.96
CA ALA A 10 1.58 -1.71 11.51
C ALA A 10 0.81 -2.22 12.74
N PRO A 11 0.61 -3.55 12.89
CA PRO A 11 -0.13 -4.08 14.02
C PRO A 11 0.69 -3.91 15.31
N ILE A 12 0.06 -3.28 16.31
CA ILE A 12 0.60 -2.97 17.64
C ILE A 12 -0.20 -3.78 18.66
N TYR A 13 0.38 -4.87 19.16
CA TYR A 13 -0.29 -5.77 20.12
C TYR A 13 -0.10 -5.34 21.57
N HIS A 14 0.96 -4.57 21.85
CA HIS A 14 1.33 -4.11 23.18
C HIS A 14 1.44 -2.59 23.22
N TRP A 15 1.06 -1.99 24.35
CA TRP A 15 1.24 -0.56 24.57
C TRP A 15 2.73 -0.18 24.71
N PRO A 16 3.16 0.96 24.15
CA PRO A 16 4.57 1.33 24.05
C PRO A 16 5.12 1.99 25.33
N TYR A 17 5.01 1.32 26.48
CA TYR A 17 5.40 1.87 27.78
C TYR A 17 6.90 2.18 27.84
N VAL A 18 7.74 1.26 27.36
CA VAL A 18 9.19 1.39 27.43
C VAL A 18 9.66 2.48 26.47
N THR A 19 9.07 2.61 25.28
CA THR A 19 9.36 3.71 24.35
C THR A 19 9.12 5.06 25.04
N VAL A 20 7.98 5.23 25.72
CA VAL A 20 7.68 6.46 26.48
C VAL A 20 8.69 6.67 27.62
N VAL A 21 8.98 5.63 28.39
CA VAL A 21 9.95 5.71 29.50
C VAL A 21 11.35 6.07 29.00
N LEU A 22 11.80 5.49 27.89
CA LEU A 22 13.08 5.83 27.27
C LEU A 22 13.09 7.29 26.81
N ILE A 23 12.00 7.80 26.23
CA ILE A 23 11.91 9.21 25.84
C ILE A 23 12.05 10.12 27.07
N VAL A 24 11.26 9.86 28.13
CA VAL A 24 11.31 10.62 29.37
C VAL A 24 12.70 10.57 30.01
N LEU A 25 13.33 9.39 30.03
CA LEU A 25 14.67 9.20 30.56
C LEU A 25 15.72 10.01 29.80
N ASN A 26 15.68 9.98 28.46
CA ASN A 26 16.60 10.76 27.63
C ASN A 26 16.41 12.27 27.81
N VAL A 27 15.17 12.73 27.94
CA VAL A 27 14.86 14.13 28.25
C VAL A 27 15.45 14.51 29.61
N ALA A 28 15.21 13.71 30.66
CA ALA A 28 15.76 13.96 31.99
C ALA A 28 17.29 13.98 32.00
N LEU A 29 17.93 13.03 31.31
CA LEU A 29 19.38 12.92 31.26
C LEU A 29 20.06 14.08 30.53
N LEU A 30 19.40 14.72 29.55
CA LEU A 30 19.93 15.94 28.94
C LEU A 30 20.09 17.07 29.98
N PHE A 31 19.18 17.18 30.95
CA PHE A 31 19.24 18.22 31.99
C PHE A 31 20.12 17.83 33.19
N VAL A 32 20.23 16.53 33.50
CA VAL A 32 21.07 16.04 34.60
C VAL A 32 22.54 15.92 34.18
N ILE A 33 22.80 15.54 32.94
CA ILE A 33 24.13 15.32 32.35
C ILE A 33 24.22 16.09 31.02
N PRO A 34 24.19 17.44 31.05
CA PRO A 34 24.27 18.23 29.83
C PRO A 34 25.67 18.13 29.20
N PRO A 35 25.79 18.30 27.87
CA PRO A 35 27.10 18.41 27.22
C PRO A 35 27.89 19.57 27.83
N ALA A 36 29.22 19.46 27.84
CA ALA A 36 30.08 20.55 28.32
C ALA A 36 29.73 21.85 27.58
N SER A 37 29.61 22.93 28.36
CA SER A 37 29.35 24.26 27.85
C SER A 37 30.38 25.20 28.44
N ASN A 38 30.82 26.17 27.63
CA ASN A 38 31.69 27.22 28.09
C ASN A 38 30.83 28.23 28.85
N VAL A 39 31.11 28.40 30.14
CA VAL A 39 30.53 29.48 30.92
C VAL A 39 31.43 30.69 30.73
N VAL A 40 30.86 31.75 30.18
CA VAL A 40 31.55 33.00 29.93
C VAL A 40 31.17 33.97 31.04
N LEU A 41 32.15 34.38 31.83
CA LEU A 41 32.00 35.48 32.77
C LEU A 41 32.14 36.79 31.99
N LEU A 42 31.09 37.62 32.05
CA LEU A 42 31.06 38.94 31.45
C LEU A 42 31.33 40.01 32.52
N ASP A 43 32.00 41.10 32.14
CA ASP A 43 32.11 42.30 32.96
C ASP A 43 30.84 43.17 32.89
N GLU A 44 30.84 44.30 33.61
CA GLU A 44 29.72 45.25 33.60
C GLU A 44 29.46 45.90 32.23
N ASN A 45 30.38 45.74 31.26
CA ASN A 45 30.28 46.24 29.89
C ASN A 45 29.97 45.12 28.87
N ASP A 46 29.57 43.94 29.34
CA ASP A 46 29.36 42.73 28.52
C ASP A 46 30.63 42.22 27.80
N GLU A 47 31.83 42.56 28.28
CA GLU A 47 33.10 42.02 27.77
C GLU A 47 33.47 40.70 28.48
N VAL A 48 34.01 39.75 27.72
CA VAL A 48 34.41 38.43 28.22
C VAL A 48 35.64 38.54 29.13
N ILE A 49 35.47 38.30 30.43
CA ILE A 49 36.55 38.25 31.42
C ILE A 49 37.22 36.88 31.42
N GLU A 50 36.43 35.81 31.47
CA GLU A 50 36.93 34.45 31.62
C GLU A 50 35.94 33.46 30.98
N SER A 51 36.47 32.50 30.22
CA SER A 51 35.69 31.35 29.76
C SER A 51 36.14 30.11 30.54
N VAL A 52 35.29 29.63 31.43
CA VAL A 52 35.54 28.41 32.19
C VAL A 52 34.73 27.28 31.55
N GLU A 53 35.42 26.21 31.15
CA GLU A 53 34.76 24.99 30.71
C GLU A 53 34.08 24.35 31.92
N ALA A 54 32.74 24.28 31.90
CA ALA A 54 32.01 23.67 32.99
C ALA A 54 32.34 22.17 33.06
N VAL A 55 32.78 21.71 34.24
CA VAL A 55 33.03 20.29 34.48
C VAL A 55 31.73 19.51 34.31
N SER A 56 31.58 18.85 33.17
CA SER A 56 30.41 18.01 32.89
C SER A 56 30.74 16.54 33.11
N LEU A 57 29.77 15.79 33.62
CA LEU A 57 29.83 14.32 33.67
C LEU A 57 29.62 13.68 32.29
N PHE A 58 29.33 14.47 31.24
CA PHE A 58 29.02 13.99 29.90
C PHE A 58 30.12 13.08 29.34
N ASP A 59 31.36 13.54 29.30
CA ASP A 59 32.47 12.78 28.71
C ASP A 59 32.79 11.48 29.47
N ARG A 60 32.48 11.44 30.77
CA ARG A 60 32.62 10.20 31.58
C ARG A 60 31.70 9.10 31.06
N TYR A 61 30.51 9.44 30.58
CA TYR A 61 29.48 8.48 30.18
C TYR A 61 29.26 8.41 28.65
N ALA A 62 29.80 9.37 27.89
CA ALA A 62 29.86 9.32 26.43
C ALA A 62 30.92 8.31 25.99
N LEU A 63 30.79 7.78 24.77
CA LEU A 63 31.69 6.76 24.27
C LEU A 63 33.00 7.37 23.82
N ALA A 64 34.06 7.20 24.61
CA ALA A 64 35.41 7.61 24.24
C ALA A 64 35.92 6.78 23.05
N LEU A 65 36.47 7.48 22.07
CA LEU A 65 37.03 6.93 20.83
C LEU A 65 38.51 7.26 20.76
N GLY A 66 39.31 6.37 20.15
CA GLY A 66 40.71 6.66 19.78
C GLY A 66 41.76 6.68 20.90
N ASP A 67 41.36 6.50 22.16
CA ASP A 67 42.25 6.54 23.34
C ASP A 67 43.02 5.22 23.61
N GLY A 68 42.82 4.20 22.78
CA GLY A 68 43.47 2.90 22.92
C GLY A 68 42.91 2.00 24.03
N ARG A 69 41.81 2.38 24.70
CA ARG A 69 41.22 1.65 25.83
C ARG A 69 39.80 1.16 25.53
N LEU A 70 39.36 0.19 26.32
CA LEU A 70 37.98 -0.27 26.31
C LEU A 70 37.20 0.38 27.43
N HIS A 71 35.98 0.83 27.12
CA HIS A 71 35.06 1.42 28.08
C HIS A 71 33.70 0.71 28.03
N PRO A 72 33.59 -0.52 28.56
CA PRO A 72 32.37 -1.34 28.42
C PRO A 72 31.10 -0.70 28.99
N LEU A 73 31.24 0.10 30.06
CA LEU A 73 30.11 0.86 30.61
C LEU A 73 29.57 1.86 29.58
N GLN A 74 30.47 2.51 28.85
CA GLN A 74 30.11 3.53 27.88
C GLN A 74 29.34 2.94 26.70
N TRP A 75 29.56 1.66 26.33
CA TRP A 75 28.78 0.96 25.29
C TRP A 75 27.27 1.03 25.52
N VAL A 76 26.84 1.15 26.78
CA VAL A 76 25.44 1.32 27.14
C VAL A 76 25.11 2.79 27.33
N THR A 77 25.86 3.50 28.18
CA THR A 77 25.48 4.84 28.65
C THR A 77 25.48 5.89 27.56
N HIS A 78 26.34 5.77 26.55
CA HIS A 78 26.43 6.75 25.47
C HIS A 78 25.12 6.89 24.66
N ASN A 79 24.30 5.83 24.64
CA ASN A 79 23.04 5.81 23.90
C ASN A 79 21.96 6.71 24.51
N PHE A 80 22.21 7.29 25.69
CA PHE A 80 21.25 8.12 26.42
C PHE A 80 21.64 9.61 26.52
N LEU A 81 22.85 9.94 26.07
CA LEU A 81 23.40 11.29 26.15
C LEU A 81 23.19 12.05 24.83
N HIS A 82 23.00 13.36 24.91
CA HIS A 82 22.67 14.18 23.73
C HIS A 82 23.40 15.53 23.76
N TYR A 83 23.92 15.96 22.62
CA TYR A 83 24.65 17.23 22.46
C TYR A 83 23.77 18.51 22.47
N GLY A 84 22.46 18.39 22.69
CA GLY A 84 21.56 19.54 22.77
C GLY A 84 20.11 19.20 22.44
N LEU A 85 19.23 20.21 22.58
CA LEU A 85 17.79 20.04 22.42
C LEU A 85 17.37 19.58 21.02
N GLY A 86 17.98 20.13 19.96
CA GLY A 86 17.67 19.73 18.58
C GLY A 86 18.03 18.27 18.28
N HIS A 87 19.21 17.84 18.75
CA HIS A 87 19.67 16.45 18.60
C HIS A 87 18.76 15.49 19.39
N LEU A 88 18.42 15.84 20.62
CA LEU A 88 17.47 15.07 21.43
C LEU A 88 16.09 14.99 20.76
N ALA A 89 15.52 16.13 20.36
CA ALA A 89 14.19 16.17 19.76
C ALA A 89 14.09 15.31 18.49
N GLY A 90 15.11 15.37 17.63
CA GLY A 90 15.20 14.51 16.45
C GLY A 90 15.21 13.02 16.82
N ASN A 91 16.07 12.62 17.76
CA ASN A 91 16.14 11.22 18.20
C ASN A 91 14.84 10.74 18.83
N MET A 92 14.20 11.53 19.68
CA MET A 92 12.95 11.14 20.35
C MET A 92 11.79 11.03 19.36
N LEU A 93 11.76 11.87 18.33
CA LEU A 93 10.78 11.79 17.25
C LEU A 93 10.88 10.47 16.48
N PHE A 94 12.09 10.06 16.10
CA PHE A 94 12.28 8.78 15.41
C PHE A 94 12.18 7.57 16.35
N LEU A 95 12.60 7.71 17.61
CA LEU A 95 12.37 6.70 18.63
C LEU A 95 10.89 6.44 18.82
N TRP A 96 10.04 7.47 18.82
CA TRP A 96 8.59 7.31 18.81
C TRP A 96 8.10 6.59 17.54
N ALA A 97 8.53 7.04 16.36
CA ALA A 97 8.08 6.49 15.08
C ALA A 97 8.36 4.99 14.88
N PHE A 98 9.55 4.53 15.32
CA PHE A 98 9.98 3.14 15.14
C PHE A 98 9.83 2.32 16.41
N GLY A 99 10.08 2.91 17.58
CA GLY A 99 9.99 2.24 18.88
C GLY A 99 8.62 1.67 19.16
N ILE A 100 7.54 2.42 18.85
CA ILE A 100 6.16 1.93 19.04
C ILE A 100 5.90 0.66 18.25
N VAL A 101 6.35 0.58 17.00
CA VAL A 101 6.12 -0.62 16.17
C VAL A 101 6.90 -1.81 16.70
N VAL A 102 8.16 -1.60 17.05
CA VAL A 102 9.02 -2.68 17.56
C VAL A 102 8.53 -3.16 18.93
N GLU A 103 8.19 -2.25 19.85
CA GLU A 103 7.62 -2.58 21.15
C GLU A 103 6.23 -3.20 21.04
N GLY A 104 5.39 -2.68 20.14
CA GLY A 104 4.06 -3.22 19.87
C GLY A 104 4.11 -4.70 19.47
N LYS A 105 5.12 -5.09 18.70
CA LYS A 105 5.32 -6.49 18.27
C LYS A 105 6.01 -7.37 19.31
N LEU A 106 6.94 -6.82 20.09
CA LEU A 106 7.74 -7.61 21.06
C LEU A 106 7.16 -7.66 22.47
N GLY A 107 6.39 -6.65 22.86
CA GLY A 107 6.12 -6.34 24.25
C GLY A 107 7.31 -5.65 24.96
N PRO A 108 7.08 -5.11 26.16
CA PRO A 108 7.99 -4.16 26.80
C PRO A 108 9.35 -4.75 27.16
N ILE A 109 9.41 -5.94 27.77
CA ILE A 109 10.66 -6.54 28.26
C ILE A 109 11.59 -6.89 27.09
N LYS A 110 11.07 -7.60 26.08
CA LYS A 110 11.86 -7.99 24.90
C LYS A 110 12.30 -6.76 24.11
N TYR A 111 11.48 -5.71 24.03
CA TYR A 111 11.86 -4.45 23.41
C TYR A 111 13.00 -3.76 24.16
N LEU A 112 12.93 -3.65 25.49
CA LEU A 112 14.02 -3.08 26.29
C LEU A 112 15.34 -3.83 26.05
N LEU A 113 15.31 -5.16 26.09
CA LEU A 113 16.48 -5.99 25.80
C LEU A 113 16.99 -5.78 24.37
N THR A 114 16.09 -5.64 23.40
CA THR A 114 16.45 -5.36 22.01
C THR A 114 17.11 -3.99 21.87
N TYR A 115 16.55 -2.95 22.49
CA TYR A 115 17.12 -1.59 22.51
C TYR A 115 18.53 -1.60 23.09
N LEU A 116 18.70 -2.21 24.28
CA LEU A 116 20.00 -2.31 24.96
C LEU A 116 21.00 -3.16 24.18
N ALA A 117 20.56 -4.27 23.57
CA ALA A 117 21.41 -5.11 22.74
C ALA A 117 21.95 -4.34 21.52
N ILE A 118 21.08 -3.63 20.79
CA ILE A 118 21.49 -2.83 19.63
C ILE A 118 22.49 -1.76 20.07
N GLY A 119 22.18 -1.00 21.12
CA GLY A 119 23.07 0.06 21.63
C GLY A 119 24.43 -0.48 22.07
N THR A 120 24.43 -1.57 22.84
CA THR A 120 25.68 -2.18 23.36
C THR A 120 26.53 -2.76 22.23
N LEU A 121 25.92 -3.52 21.31
CA LEU A 121 26.63 -4.14 20.18
C LEU A 121 27.21 -3.08 19.24
N HIS A 122 26.45 -2.02 18.98
CA HIS A 122 26.92 -0.88 18.22
C HIS A 122 28.07 -0.16 18.92
N GLY A 123 27.91 0.21 20.20
CA GLY A 123 28.93 0.93 20.97
C GLY A 123 30.24 0.14 21.06
N ALA A 124 30.16 -1.17 21.31
CA ALA A 124 31.31 -2.06 21.27
C ALA A 124 31.97 -2.09 19.88
N CYS A 125 31.17 -2.21 18.83
CA CYS A 125 31.66 -2.23 17.44
C CYS A 125 32.36 -0.93 17.06
N LEU A 126 31.76 0.22 17.36
CA LEU A 126 32.31 1.54 17.05
C LEU A 126 33.60 1.81 17.82
N GLN A 127 33.62 1.49 19.13
CA GLN A 127 34.82 1.65 19.93
C GLN A 127 35.95 0.77 19.44
N LEU A 128 35.71 -0.51 19.15
CA LEU A 128 36.73 -1.43 18.64
C LEU A 128 37.27 -0.97 17.28
N LEU A 129 36.41 -0.47 16.40
CA LEU A 129 36.80 0.02 15.08
C LEU A 129 37.71 1.26 15.16
N LEU A 130 37.40 2.17 16.07
CA LEU A 130 38.11 3.46 16.21
C LEU A 130 39.14 3.47 17.34
N MET A 131 39.33 2.36 18.06
CA MET A 131 40.14 2.28 19.29
C MET A 131 41.56 2.80 19.10
N LYS A 132 42.18 2.52 17.95
CA LYS A 132 43.57 2.90 17.63
C LYS A 132 43.67 4.03 16.60
N SER A 133 42.58 4.78 16.40
CA SER A 133 42.57 5.89 15.43
C SER A 133 43.40 7.10 15.88
N GLY A 134 43.70 7.22 17.19
CA GLY A 134 44.33 8.42 17.76
C GLY A 134 43.40 9.64 17.77
N MET A 135 42.11 9.45 17.46
CA MET A 135 41.08 10.47 17.58
C MET A 135 40.88 10.81 19.05
N ASP A 136 40.78 12.09 19.38
CA ASP A 136 40.34 12.55 20.70
C ASP A 136 38.89 13.03 20.57
N GLY A 137 37.95 12.17 20.93
CA GLY A 137 36.53 12.46 20.71
C GLY A 137 35.59 11.49 21.40
N HIS A 138 34.37 11.95 21.60
CA HIS A 138 33.30 11.18 22.22
C HIS A 138 32.14 11.02 21.23
N ALA A 139 31.49 9.85 21.25
CA ALA A 139 30.22 9.62 20.59
C ALA A 139 29.09 9.53 21.62
N ALA A 140 27.96 10.17 21.32
CA ALA A 140 26.76 10.16 22.17
C ALA A 140 25.51 10.36 21.33
N GLY A 141 24.42 9.71 21.73
CA GLY A 141 23.11 9.83 21.09
C GLY A 141 22.39 8.49 20.97
N ALA A 142 21.06 8.53 21.03
CA ALA A 142 20.22 7.36 20.77
C ALA A 142 20.13 7.00 19.27
N SER A 143 20.72 7.83 18.39
CA SER A 143 20.53 7.76 16.95
C SER A 143 20.95 6.41 16.34
N ALA A 144 22.05 5.80 16.80
CA ALA A 144 22.45 4.48 16.32
C ALA A 144 21.40 3.40 16.67
N VAL A 145 20.83 3.45 17.87
CA VAL A 145 19.74 2.55 18.26
C VAL A 145 18.50 2.80 17.41
N VAL A 146 18.16 4.08 17.17
CA VAL A 146 17.07 4.48 16.27
C VAL A 146 17.27 3.92 14.86
N TYR A 147 18.48 4.01 14.29
CA TYR A 147 18.81 3.39 13.00
C TYR A 147 18.66 1.86 13.03
N GLY A 148 18.97 1.22 14.16
CA GLY A 148 18.71 -0.20 14.38
C GLY A 148 17.22 -0.56 14.43
N LEU A 149 16.40 0.27 15.09
CA LEU A 149 14.94 0.12 15.10
C LEU A 149 14.33 0.37 13.71
N LEU A 150 14.83 1.35 12.98
CA LEU A 150 14.46 1.63 11.58
C LEU A 150 14.76 0.42 10.69
N ALA A 151 15.93 -0.21 10.82
CA ALA A 151 16.27 -1.43 10.10
C ALA A 151 15.38 -2.62 10.54
N THR A 152 15.01 -2.67 11.81
CA THR A 152 14.05 -3.67 12.35
C THR A 152 12.68 -3.52 11.70
N CYS A 153 12.14 -2.30 11.63
CA CYS A 153 10.87 -2.02 10.95
C CYS A 153 10.92 -2.36 9.46
N MET A 154 12.04 -2.10 8.77
CA MET A 154 12.24 -2.51 7.37
C MET A 154 12.14 -4.04 7.18
N ILE A 155 12.49 -4.85 8.18
CA ILE A 155 12.43 -6.32 8.10
C ILE A 155 11.05 -6.84 8.54
N TRP A 156 10.49 -6.30 9.63
CA TRP A 156 9.27 -6.82 10.24
C TRP A 156 7.98 -6.21 9.70
N ALA A 157 8.04 -4.98 9.22
CA ALA A 157 6.91 -4.21 8.72
C ALA A 157 7.21 -3.53 7.36
N PRO A 158 7.83 -4.23 6.38
CA PRO A 158 8.35 -3.64 5.14
C PRO A 158 7.30 -2.91 4.29
N ARG A 159 6.05 -3.36 4.33
CA ARG A 159 4.92 -2.80 3.55
C ARG A 159 3.92 -2.02 4.40
N ASN A 160 4.20 -1.88 5.70
CA ASN A 160 3.42 -1.01 6.54
C ASN A 160 3.82 0.44 6.30
N GLU A 161 2.85 1.32 6.42
CA GLU A 161 2.94 2.74 6.22
C GLU A 161 3.25 3.44 7.55
N LEU A 162 4.20 4.36 7.48
CA LEU A 162 4.42 5.39 8.47
C LEU A 162 3.71 6.64 7.98
N ASN A 163 2.65 7.03 8.67
CA ASN A 163 1.90 8.24 8.37
C ASN A 163 2.67 9.43 8.92
N CYS A 164 3.05 10.35 8.06
CA CYS A 164 3.80 11.56 8.39
C CYS A 164 2.96 12.80 8.07
N THR A 165 2.86 13.71 9.03
CA THR A 165 2.36 15.07 8.80
C THR A 165 3.53 16.02 8.62
N VAL A 166 3.60 16.65 7.45
CA VAL A 166 4.65 17.61 7.09
C VAL A 166 4.10 19.02 7.20
N ILE A 167 4.72 19.81 8.07
CA ILE A 167 4.41 21.22 8.26
C ILE A 167 5.51 22.05 7.61
N LEU A 168 5.15 22.78 6.56
CA LEU A 168 6.02 23.72 5.86
C LEU A 168 5.60 25.15 6.20
N LEU A 169 6.51 25.90 6.82
CA LEU A 169 6.33 27.32 7.10
C LEU A 169 6.96 28.12 5.96
N ILE A 170 6.17 28.91 5.25
CA ILE A 170 6.63 29.87 4.25
C ILE A 170 6.17 31.26 4.71
N GLY A 171 7.11 32.05 5.22
CA GLY A 171 6.80 33.31 5.91
C GLY A 171 5.93 33.07 7.15
N PHE A 172 4.80 33.77 7.25
CA PHE A 172 3.82 33.60 8.33
C PHE A 172 2.72 32.56 8.02
N ARG A 173 2.83 31.82 6.91
CA ARG A 173 1.81 30.86 6.48
C ARG A 173 2.29 29.43 6.64
N ALA A 174 1.48 28.62 7.31
CA ALA A 174 1.70 27.18 7.46
C ALA A 174 0.96 26.40 6.37
N PHE A 175 1.68 25.50 5.70
CA PHE A 175 1.15 24.49 4.80
C PHE A 175 1.30 23.13 5.48
N VAL A 176 0.21 22.36 5.52
CA VAL A 176 0.18 21.03 6.15
C VAL A 176 -0.11 19.99 5.07
N TYR A 177 0.78 19.00 4.96
CA TYR A 177 0.64 17.87 4.05
C TYR A 177 0.65 16.57 4.86
N HIS A 178 -0.07 15.56 4.36
CA HIS A 178 -0.05 14.21 4.91
C HIS A 178 0.61 13.29 3.88
N TRP A 179 1.64 12.58 4.30
CA TRP A 179 2.38 11.62 3.49
C TRP A 179 2.35 10.26 4.15
N ASP A 180 1.99 9.25 3.38
CA ASP A 180 2.03 7.86 3.80
C ASP A 180 3.21 7.20 3.09
N LEU A 181 4.21 6.79 3.86
CA LEU A 181 5.46 6.24 3.35
C LEU A 181 5.68 4.86 3.93
N TYR A 182 5.98 3.87 3.09
CA TYR A 182 6.39 2.56 3.61
C TYR A 182 7.64 2.67 4.49
N TYR A 183 7.68 1.89 5.59
CA TYR A 183 8.87 1.81 6.44
C TYR A 183 10.12 1.44 5.65
N THR A 184 9.99 0.59 4.63
CA THR A 184 11.11 0.27 3.72
C THR A 184 11.62 1.50 2.98
N THR A 185 10.73 2.35 2.47
CA THR A 185 11.12 3.58 1.75
C THR A 185 11.86 4.54 2.67
N VAL A 186 11.33 4.76 3.87
CA VAL A 186 11.97 5.62 4.88
C VAL A 186 13.33 5.04 5.27
N ALA A 187 13.40 3.74 5.54
CA ALA A 187 14.63 3.09 5.95
C ALA A 187 15.72 3.16 4.88
N LEU A 188 15.38 2.82 3.63
CA LEU A 188 16.32 2.90 2.51
C LEU A 188 16.78 4.33 2.24
N PHE A 189 15.90 5.31 2.37
CA PHE A 189 16.27 6.72 2.22
C PHE A 189 17.30 7.15 3.28
N TYR A 190 17.02 6.89 4.57
CA TYR A 190 17.92 7.28 5.65
C TYR A 190 19.23 6.50 5.65
N ILE A 191 19.21 5.19 5.38
CA ILE A 191 20.43 4.39 5.24
C ILE A 191 21.23 4.84 4.01
N GLY A 192 20.54 5.08 2.89
CA GLY A 192 21.15 5.60 1.66
C GLY A 192 21.83 6.95 1.88
N GLN A 193 21.23 7.84 2.66
CA GLN A 193 21.81 9.14 3.02
C GLN A 193 23.10 8.99 3.85
N GLN A 194 23.19 7.99 4.74
CA GLN A 194 24.41 7.72 5.51
C GLN A 194 25.50 7.10 4.63
N ILE A 195 25.16 6.17 3.74
CA ILE A 195 26.11 5.62 2.75
C ILE A 195 26.63 6.71 1.84
N PHE A 196 25.74 7.56 1.32
CA PHE A 196 26.10 8.68 0.48
C PHE A 196 27.03 9.66 1.21
N GLY A 197 26.71 10.01 2.46
CA GLY A 197 27.57 10.85 3.31
C GLY A 197 28.96 10.23 3.51
N LEU A 198 29.03 8.94 3.81
CA LEU A 198 30.28 8.21 3.99
C LEU A 198 31.13 8.20 2.70
N VAL A 199 30.51 8.01 1.54
CA VAL A 199 31.21 8.01 0.24
C VAL A 199 31.67 9.42 -0.13
N VAL A 200 30.78 10.40 -0.07
CA VAL A 200 31.10 11.78 -0.49
C VAL A 200 32.09 12.43 0.47
N TRP A 201 31.79 12.46 1.75
CA TRP A 201 32.61 13.18 2.72
C TRP A 201 33.79 12.35 3.22
N GLY A 202 33.63 11.03 3.36
CA GLY A 202 34.72 10.14 3.75
C GLY A 202 35.73 9.92 2.63
N SER A 203 35.28 9.50 1.44
CA SER A 203 36.20 9.14 0.35
C SER A 203 36.72 10.34 -0.45
N LEU A 204 35.92 11.41 -0.61
CA LEU A 204 36.37 12.62 -1.33
C LEU A 204 36.91 13.70 -0.39
N GLY A 205 36.42 13.76 0.85
CA GLY A 205 36.82 14.76 1.86
C GLY A 205 37.94 14.33 2.81
N ASN A 206 38.35 13.05 2.78
CA ASN A 206 39.36 12.46 3.65
C ASN A 206 39.10 12.68 5.15
N GLN A 207 37.82 12.69 5.56
CA GLN A 207 37.41 12.84 6.95
C GLN A 207 36.83 11.54 7.52
N VAL A 208 37.10 11.26 8.80
CA VAL A 208 36.51 10.09 9.48
C VAL A 208 35.08 10.43 9.90
N MET A 209 34.12 9.78 9.26
CA MET A 209 32.68 10.01 9.42
C MET A 209 32.10 9.17 10.56
N VAL A 210 32.43 9.54 11.81
CA VAL A 210 32.03 8.78 13.02
C VAL A 210 30.50 8.64 13.12
N THR A 211 29.76 9.69 12.79
CA THR A 211 28.30 9.71 12.84
C THR A 211 27.69 8.72 11.85
N GLU A 212 28.16 8.73 10.60
CA GLU A 212 27.70 7.87 9.51
C GLU A 212 28.02 6.40 9.80
N ILE A 213 29.25 6.12 10.23
CA ILE A 213 29.68 4.78 10.67
C ILE A 213 28.82 4.34 11.88
N GLY A 214 28.54 5.27 12.78
CA GLY A 214 27.64 5.14 13.93
C GLY A 214 26.28 4.59 13.53
N HIS A 215 25.57 5.36 12.70
CA HIS A 215 24.25 5.04 12.20
C HIS A 215 24.21 3.74 11.39
N LEU A 216 25.19 3.49 10.52
CA LEU A 216 25.25 2.26 9.72
C LEU A 216 25.51 1.03 10.57
N SER A 217 26.38 1.14 11.59
CA SER A 217 26.62 0.06 12.55
C SER A 217 25.38 -0.22 13.40
N GLY A 218 24.66 0.82 13.83
CA GLY A 218 23.36 0.68 14.49
C GLY A 218 22.32 -0.04 13.62
N ALA A 219 22.17 0.37 12.35
CA ALA A 219 21.29 -0.29 11.38
C ALA A 219 21.68 -1.75 11.14
N PHE A 220 22.98 -2.05 11.04
CA PHE A 220 23.48 -3.41 10.88
C PHE A 220 23.12 -4.30 12.07
N TRP A 221 23.45 -3.88 13.29
CA TRP A 221 23.14 -4.67 14.49
C TRP A 221 21.64 -4.78 14.75
N GLY A 222 20.87 -3.73 14.45
CA GLY A 222 19.41 -3.80 14.42
C GLY A 222 18.88 -4.85 13.46
N ALA A 223 19.39 -4.90 12.23
CA ALA A 223 19.01 -5.92 11.25
C ALA A 223 19.37 -7.33 11.71
N VAL A 224 20.55 -7.52 12.32
CA VAL A 224 20.98 -8.80 12.89
C VAL A 224 20.03 -9.24 14.01
N VAL A 225 19.72 -8.37 14.96
CA VAL A 225 18.79 -8.68 16.07
C VAL A 225 17.38 -8.95 15.54
N ALA A 226 16.91 -8.14 14.60
CA ALA A 226 15.60 -8.34 13.98
C ALA A 226 15.48 -9.70 13.29
N PHE A 227 16.52 -10.09 12.54
CA PHE A 227 16.57 -11.38 11.85
C PHE A 227 16.63 -12.54 12.83
N THR A 228 17.44 -12.46 13.90
CA THR A 228 17.58 -13.54 14.88
C THR A 228 16.28 -13.75 15.65
N LEU A 229 15.62 -12.68 16.10
CA LEU A 229 14.32 -12.76 16.79
C LEU A 229 13.23 -13.35 15.89
N LEU A 230 13.18 -12.95 14.62
CA LEU A 230 12.23 -13.49 13.65
C LEU A 230 12.47 -14.99 13.39
N LYS A 231 13.73 -15.38 13.16
CA LYS A 231 14.10 -16.79 12.92
C LYS A 231 13.85 -17.67 14.16
N ALA A 232 14.00 -17.11 15.35
CA ALA A 232 13.72 -17.79 16.61
C ALA A 232 12.22 -17.86 16.96
N GLY A 233 11.34 -17.23 16.16
CA GLY A 233 9.90 -17.17 16.44
C GLY A 233 9.55 -16.36 17.70
N LEU A 234 10.42 -15.43 18.09
CA LEU A 234 10.25 -14.62 19.31
C LEU A 234 9.41 -13.35 19.08
N VAL A 235 9.13 -13.05 17.81
CA VAL A 235 8.29 -11.95 17.32
C VAL A 235 7.29 -12.51 16.32
N ASP A 236 6.04 -12.04 16.40
CA ASP A 236 5.01 -12.34 15.42
C ASP A 236 4.77 -11.14 14.50
N CYS A 237 4.90 -11.39 13.21
CA CYS A 237 4.68 -10.39 12.15
C CYS A 237 3.47 -10.73 11.28
N GLU A 238 2.64 -11.72 11.63
CA GLU A 238 1.43 -12.13 10.87
C GLU A 238 1.70 -12.42 9.37
N GLY A 239 2.93 -12.82 9.04
CA GLY A 239 3.34 -13.04 7.66
C GLY A 239 3.55 -11.76 6.83
N TRP A 240 3.60 -10.59 7.48
CA TRP A 240 3.94 -9.31 6.85
C TRP A 240 5.44 -9.00 6.86
N ASP A 241 6.26 -9.84 7.49
CA ASP A 241 7.71 -9.72 7.44
C ASP A 241 8.26 -9.91 6.01
N LEU A 242 9.48 -9.41 5.81
CA LEU A 242 10.16 -9.41 4.51
C LEU A 242 10.26 -10.80 3.87
N PHE A 243 10.45 -11.86 4.65
CA PHE A 243 10.62 -13.23 4.13
C PHE A 243 9.29 -13.83 3.73
N SER A 244 8.26 -13.66 4.57
CA SER A 244 6.89 -14.09 4.26
C SER A 244 6.36 -13.40 3.00
N LEU A 245 6.61 -12.10 2.84
CA LEU A 245 6.24 -11.36 1.63
C LEU A 245 7.00 -11.84 0.39
N ARG A 246 8.31 -12.13 0.51
CA ARG A 246 9.10 -12.70 -0.59
C ARG A 246 8.56 -14.07 -1.01
N LYS A 247 8.24 -14.94 -0.04
CA LYS A 247 7.65 -16.27 -0.30
C LYS A 247 6.29 -16.14 -0.99
N LYS A 248 5.40 -15.29 -0.47
CA LYS A 248 4.08 -15.02 -1.08
C LYS A 248 4.21 -14.52 -2.52
N ARG A 249 5.13 -13.59 -2.78
CA ARG A 249 5.39 -13.10 -4.15
C ARG A 249 5.88 -14.22 -5.08
N ALA A 250 6.83 -15.04 -4.61
CA ALA A 250 7.35 -16.16 -5.39
C ALA A 250 6.24 -17.17 -5.76
N THR A 251 5.38 -17.55 -4.80
CA THR A 251 4.23 -18.42 -5.04
C THR A 251 3.27 -17.83 -6.06
N LEU A 252 2.87 -16.57 -5.89
CA LEU A 252 1.97 -15.89 -6.84
C LEU A 252 2.57 -15.80 -8.25
N THR A 253 3.88 -15.61 -8.35
CA THR A 253 4.59 -15.53 -9.64
C THR A 253 4.59 -16.89 -10.32
N HIS A 254 4.80 -17.97 -9.56
CA HIS A 254 4.72 -19.33 -10.06
C HIS A 254 3.31 -19.69 -10.55
N GLU A 255 2.28 -19.43 -9.74
CA GLU A 255 0.87 -19.66 -10.11
C GLU A 255 0.46 -18.87 -11.35
N TRP A 256 0.91 -17.61 -11.46
CA TRP A 256 0.67 -16.77 -12.64
C TRP A 256 1.28 -17.39 -13.91
N ASN A 257 2.52 -17.84 -13.83
CA ASN A 257 3.22 -18.47 -14.95
C ASN A 257 2.54 -19.78 -15.37
N GLU A 258 2.18 -20.65 -14.42
CA GLU A 258 1.45 -21.89 -14.72
C GLU A 258 0.09 -21.62 -15.39
N ARG A 259 -0.62 -20.59 -14.94
CA ARG A 259 -1.90 -20.18 -15.55
C ARG A 259 -1.69 -19.68 -16.97
N GLY A 260 -0.64 -18.88 -17.21
CA GLY A 260 -0.25 -18.41 -18.54
C GLY A 260 0.06 -19.56 -19.50
N GLU A 261 0.84 -20.55 -19.05
CA GLU A 261 1.14 -21.75 -19.85
C GLU A 261 -0.10 -22.58 -20.15
N ARG A 262 -0.99 -22.76 -19.17
CA ARG A 262 -2.26 -23.48 -19.34
C ARG A 262 -3.13 -22.81 -20.41
N LEU A 263 -3.32 -21.50 -20.31
CA LEU A 263 -4.07 -20.72 -21.30
C LEU A 263 -3.43 -20.77 -22.69
N ALA A 264 -2.10 -20.78 -22.78
CA ALA A 264 -1.39 -20.95 -24.04
C ALA A 264 -1.67 -22.33 -24.68
N ARG A 265 -1.61 -23.41 -23.88
CA ARG A 265 -1.95 -24.77 -24.31
C ARG A 265 -3.40 -24.88 -24.78
N GLU A 266 -4.35 -24.33 -24.02
CA GLU A 266 -5.78 -24.31 -24.38
C GLU A 266 -6.03 -23.52 -25.67
N LYS A 267 -5.43 -22.34 -25.83
CA LYS A 267 -5.54 -21.54 -27.05
C LYS A 267 -4.95 -22.27 -28.26
N GLN A 268 -3.86 -23.01 -28.08
CA GLN A 268 -3.29 -23.84 -29.14
C GLN A 268 -4.21 -25.01 -29.51
N ALA A 269 -4.78 -25.70 -28.52
CA ALA A 269 -5.75 -26.78 -28.73
C ALA A 269 -7.05 -26.29 -29.41
N LEU A 270 -7.55 -25.11 -29.04
CA LEU A 270 -8.71 -24.49 -29.68
C LEU A 270 -8.39 -24.09 -31.13
N ARG A 271 -7.20 -23.55 -31.40
CA ARG A 271 -6.76 -23.22 -32.76
C ARG A 271 -6.64 -24.48 -33.63
N SER A 272 -6.11 -25.58 -33.10
CA SER A 272 -6.01 -26.83 -33.84
C SER A 272 -7.38 -27.46 -34.10
N SER A 273 -8.29 -27.45 -33.13
CA SER A 273 -9.66 -27.96 -33.30
C SER A 273 -10.47 -27.14 -34.29
N LEU A 274 -10.36 -25.80 -34.25
CA LEU A 274 -10.97 -24.90 -35.24
C LEU A 274 -10.45 -25.18 -36.66
N LYS A 275 -9.13 -25.33 -36.82
CA LYS A 275 -8.54 -25.70 -38.12
C LYS A 275 -9.04 -27.05 -38.62
N ALA A 276 -9.14 -28.05 -37.73
CA ALA A 276 -9.67 -29.38 -38.07
C ALA A 276 -11.14 -29.31 -38.51
N ASN A 277 -11.98 -28.59 -37.77
CA ASN A 277 -13.40 -28.39 -38.10
C ASN A 277 -13.60 -27.65 -39.43
N LEU A 278 -12.81 -26.61 -39.69
CA LEU A 278 -12.85 -25.89 -40.98
C LEU A 278 -12.46 -26.82 -42.14
N LYS A 279 -11.45 -27.67 -41.95
CA LYS A 279 -11.02 -28.65 -42.96
C LYS A 279 -12.07 -29.73 -43.20
N ALA A 280 -12.73 -30.22 -42.15
CA ALA A 280 -13.84 -31.17 -42.26
C ALA A 280 -15.03 -30.56 -43.02
N LYS A 281 -15.42 -29.32 -42.68
CA LYS A 281 -16.53 -28.62 -43.33
C LYS A 281 -16.26 -28.29 -44.80
N ALA A 282 -15.01 -27.96 -45.15
CA ALA A 282 -14.61 -27.77 -46.55
C ALA A 282 -14.68 -29.08 -47.35
N ARG A 283 -14.38 -30.22 -46.70
CA ARG A 283 -14.46 -31.55 -47.31
C ARG A 283 -15.91 -31.99 -47.51
N ASP A 284 -16.78 -31.78 -46.52
CA ASP A 284 -18.22 -32.05 -46.62
C ASP A 284 -18.90 -31.21 -47.71
N LYS A 285 -18.50 -29.94 -47.86
CA LYS A 285 -19.00 -29.04 -48.91
C LYS A 285 -18.50 -29.43 -50.32
N ALA A 286 -17.39 -30.15 -50.41
CA ALA A 286 -16.90 -30.69 -51.68
C ALA A 286 -17.56 -32.03 -52.06
N THR A 287 -18.08 -32.79 -51.08
CA THR A 287 -18.79 -34.06 -51.30
C THR A 287 -20.30 -33.90 -51.47
N ASN A 288 -20.92 -32.93 -50.81
CA ASN A 288 -22.32 -32.57 -51.01
C ASN A 288 -22.37 -31.33 -51.90
N GLY A 289 -22.50 -31.56 -53.21
CA GLY A 289 -22.59 -30.49 -54.20
C GLY A 289 -23.89 -29.72 -54.07
N ASP A 290 -23.90 -28.67 -53.26
CA ASP A 290 -24.94 -27.63 -53.28
C ASP A 290 -24.37 -26.37 -53.94
N GLY A 291 -24.90 -26.07 -55.13
CA GLY A 291 -24.67 -24.82 -55.83
C GLY A 291 -25.12 -23.61 -55.00
N PRO A 292 -24.65 -22.39 -55.35
CA PRO A 292 -24.93 -21.19 -54.57
C PRO A 292 -26.43 -20.85 -54.66
N VAL A 293 -27.18 -21.20 -53.63
CA VAL A 293 -28.50 -20.63 -53.36
C VAL A 293 -28.25 -19.25 -52.74
N ASP A 294 -28.91 -18.22 -53.28
CA ASP A 294 -28.89 -16.87 -52.71
C ASP A 294 -29.14 -16.96 -51.20
N GLY A 295 -28.14 -16.53 -50.42
CA GLY A 295 -28.19 -16.63 -48.98
C GLY A 295 -29.37 -15.81 -48.42
N PRO A 296 -29.93 -16.21 -47.26
CA PRO A 296 -31.00 -15.47 -46.62
C PRO A 296 -30.60 -14.00 -46.47
N SER A 297 -31.56 -13.09 -46.74
CA SER A 297 -31.34 -11.65 -46.70
C SER A 297 -30.80 -11.23 -45.31
N ALA A 298 -30.20 -10.04 -45.22
CA ALA A 298 -29.74 -9.52 -43.93
C ALA A 298 -30.88 -9.45 -42.90
N GLU A 299 -32.10 -9.14 -43.35
CA GLU A 299 -33.32 -9.11 -42.54
C GLU A 299 -33.75 -10.51 -42.07
N ASP A 300 -33.68 -11.52 -42.95
CA ASP A 300 -33.99 -12.91 -42.58
C ASP A 300 -33.01 -13.46 -41.53
N ARG A 301 -31.74 -13.07 -41.65
CA ARG A 301 -30.69 -13.43 -40.67
C ARG A 301 -30.91 -12.74 -39.33
N ALA A 302 -31.30 -11.46 -39.33
CA ALA A 302 -31.66 -10.71 -38.13
C ALA A 302 -32.87 -11.32 -37.41
N ALA A 303 -33.95 -11.60 -38.13
CA ALA A 303 -35.14 -12.22 -37.56
C ALA A 303 -34.86 -13.63 -37.01
N THR A 304 -34.00 -14.39 -37.70
CA THR A 304 -33.59 -15.73 -37.25
C THR A 304 -32.70 -15.67 -36.01
N ALA A 305 -31.83 -14.66 -35.90
CA ALA A 305 -31.01 -14.44 -34.72
C ALA A 305 -31.85 -14.15 -33.47
N VAL A 306 -32.86 -13.26 -33.56
CA VAL A 306 -33.76 -12.98 -32.43
C VAL A 306 -34.54 -14.22 -32.02
N ARG A 307 -35.13 -14.94 -32.99
CA ARG A 307 -35.85 -16.19 -32.72
C ARG A 307 -34.96 -17.21 -32.01
N ARG A 308 -33.70 -17.33 -32.42
CA ARG A 308 -32.74 -18.25 -31.80
C ARG A 308 -32.45 -17.88 -30.35
N VAL A 309 -32.15 -16.60 -30.07
CA VAL A 309 -31.90 -16.15 -28.68
C VAL A 309 -33.13 -16.41 -27.83
N ARG A 310 -34.33 -16.05 -28.33
CA ARG A 310 -35.59 -16.27 -27.63
C ARG A 310 -35.87 -17.75 -27.34
N THR A 311 -35.64 -18.62 -28.32
CA THR A 311 -35.82 -20.07 -28.14
C THR A 311 -34.90 -20.64 -27.07
N LEU A 312 -33.68 -20.11 -26.93
CA LEU A 312 -32.74 -20.53 -25.88
C LEU A 312 -33.19 -20.06 -24.50
N ILE A 313 -33.69 -18.82 -24.40
CA ILE A 313 -34.31 -18.30 -23.16
C ILE A 313 -35.51 -19.16 -22.76
N ASP A 314 -36.42 -19.46 -23.69
CA ASP A 314 -37.62 -20.26 -23.44
C ASP A 314 -37.27 -21.71 -23.00
N LYS A 315 -36.12 -22.23 -23.43
CA LYS A 315 -35.58 -23.53 -23.01
C LYS A 315 -34.81 -23.49 -21.68
N GLY A 316 -34.61 -22.32 -21.09
CA GLY A 316 -33.82 -22.12 -19.87
C GLY A 316 -32.30 -22.11 -20.08
N ASP A 317 -31.81 -22.15 -21.32
CA ASP A 317 -30.38 -22.04 -21.64
C ASP A 317 -29.96 -20.57 -21.73
N ILE A 318 -29.88 -19.92 -20.57
CA ILE A 318 -29.56 -18.49 -20.46
C ILE A 318 -28.13 -18.19 -20.97
N ALA A 319 -27.16 -19.03 -20.61
CA ALA A 319 -25.78 -18.87 -21.05
C ALA A 319 -25.66 -19.00 -22.58
N GLY A 320 -26.32 -20.00 -23.17
CA GLY A 320 -26.39 -20.16 -24.62
C GLY A 320 -27.10 -18.99 -25.30
N ALA A 321 -28.16 -18.45 -24.71
CA ALA A 321 -28.87 -17.28 -25.22
C ALA A 321 -27.97 -16.04 -25.27
N LEU A 322 -27.20 -15.75 -24.22
CA LEU A 322 -26.27 -14.62 -24.18
C LEU A 322 -25.13 -14.78 -25.20
N VAL A 323 -24.57 -15.98 -25.35
CA VAL A 323 -23.55 -16.25 -26.38
C VAL A 323 -24.12 -16.08 -27.79
N ALA A 324 -25.35 -16.52 -28.02
CA ALA A 324 -26.03 -16.34 -29.29
C ALA A 324 -26.34 -14.85 -29.58
N TYR A 325 -26.73 -14.10 -28.56
CA TYR A 325 -26.93 -12.65 -28.64
C TYR A 325 -25.63 -11.94 -29.02
N ASP A 326 -24.54 -12.20 -28.30
CA ASP A 326 -23.23 -11.61 -28.55
C ASP A 326 -22.71 -11.84 -29.95
N LYS A 327 -22.82 -13.09 -30.40
CA LYS A 327 -22.40 -13.47 -31.75
C LYS A 327 -23.19 -12.70 -32.80
N SER A 328 -24.49 -12.53 -32.57
CA SER A 328 -25.38 -11.84 -33.49
C SER A 328 -25.12 -10.33 -33.49
N ALA A 329 -24.95 -9.71 -32.32
CA ALA A 329 -24.62 -8.29 -32.18
C ALA A 329 -23.28 -7.90 -32.83
N ARG A 330 -22.31 -8.82 -32.90
CA ARG A 330 -21.03 -8.60 -33.61
C ARG A 330 -21.11 -8.75 -35.13
N THR A 331 -22.12 -9.46 -35.63
CA THR A 331 -22.17 -9.86 -37.06
C THR A 331 -23.26 -9.16 -37.84
N LEU A 332 -24.32 -8.70 -37.17
CA LEU A 332 -25.46 -8.03 -37.78
C LEU A 332 -25.38 -6.53 -37.51
N VAL A 333 -25.63 -5.73 -38.55
CA VAL A 333 -25.68 -4.26 -38.47
C VAL A 333 -27.09 -3.84 -38.05
N ASN A 334 -27.21 -2.83 -37.19
CA ASN A 334 -28.48 -2.29 -36.68
C ASN A 334 -29.39 -3.35 -36.02
N TRP A 335 -28.77 -4.31 -35.33
CA TRP A 335 -29.43 -5.42 -34.65
C TRP A 335 -29.06 -5.46 -33.17
N PRO A 336 -29.99 -5.77 -32.26
CA PRO A 336 -31.43 -5.94 -32.49
C PRO A 336 -32.14 -4.60 -32.61
N THR A 337 -33.36 -4.59 -33.16
CA THR A 337 -34.22 -3.42 -33.06
C THR A 337 -34.64 -3.16 -31.61
N GLN A 338 -35.09 -1.94 -31.30
CA GLN A 338 -35.54 -1.56 -29.96
C GLN A 338 -36.59 -2.53 -29.39
N ALA A 339 -37.61 -2.88 -30.19
CA ALA A 339 -38.70 -3.76 -29.78
C ALA A 339 -38.21 -5.20 -29.51
N GLU A 340 -37.28 -5.70 -30.32
CA GLU A 340 -36.69 -7.02 -30.15
C GLU A 340 -35.82 -7.08 -28.89
N LEU A 341 -34.96 -6.08 -28.69
CA LEU A 341 -34.09 -5.99 -27.51
C LEU A 341 -34.92 -5.88 -26.22
N PHE A 342 -35.95 -5.03 -26.21
CA PHE A 342 -36.88 -4.94 -25.09
C PHE A 342 -37.62 -6.26 -24.84
N GLY A 343 -38.03 -6.96 -25.91
CA GLY A 343 -38.64 -8.28 -25.84
C GLY A 343 -37.74 -9.34 -25.20
N LEU A 344 -36.44 -9.34 -25.54
CA LEU A 344 -35.44 -10.24 -24.95
C LEU A 344 -35.19 -9.92 -23.46
N ILE A 345 -35.08 -8.64 -23.10
CA ILE A 345 -34.97 -8.20 -21.68
C ILE A 345 -36.17 -8.70 -20.86
N LYS A 346 -37.38 -8.56 -21.41
CA LYS A 346 -38.61 -9.03 -20.77
C LYS A 346 -38.62 -10.56 -20.61
N ALA A 347 -38.18 -11.30 -21.63
CA ALA A 347 -38.10 -12.75 -21.59
C ALA A 347 -37.13 -13.24 -20.50
N LEU A 348 -35.93 -12.65 -20.41
CA LEU A 348 -34.98 -12.97 -19.32
C LEU A 348 -35.56 -12.67 -17.94
N SER A 349 -36.23 -11.52 -17.81
CA SER A 349 -36.87 -11.13 -16.54
C SER A 349 -37.98 -12.09 -16.14
N SER A 350 -38.79 -12.59 -17.08
CA SER A 350 -39.84 -13.58 -16.78
C SER A 350 -39.31 -14.95 -16.37
N CYS A 351 -38.07 -15.29 -16.76
CA CYS A 351 -37.41 -16.52 -16.36
C CYS A 351 -36.63 -16.39 -15.03
N GLY A 352 -36.71 -15.24 -14.35
CA GLY A 352 -35.95 -14.96 -13.13
C GLY A 352 -34.47 -14.62 -13.35
N ALA A 353 -34.02 -14.50 -14.61
CA ALA A 353 -32.65 -14.20 -14.99
C ALA A 353 -32.41 -12.68 -15.11
N GLU A 354 -32.85 -11.90 -14.11
CA GLU A 354 -32.78 -10.43 -14.16
C GLU A 354 -31.33 -9.91 -14.12
N SER A 355 -30.44 -10.56 -13.37
CA SER A 355 -29.01 -10.24 -13.33
C SER A 355 -28.29 -10.48 -14.66
N ASP A 356 -28.70 -11.51 -15.40
CA ASP A 356 -28.13 -11.84 -16.71
C ASP A 356 -28.58 -10.86 -17.81
N ALA A 357 -29.72 -10.19 -17.58
CA ALA A 357 -30.26 -9.19 -18.49
C ALA A 357 -29.54 -7.83 -18.42
N ILE A 358 -28.65 -7.60 -17.44
CA ILE A 358 -27.94 -6.32 -17.26
C ILE A 358 -27.27 -5.84 -18.55
N ARG A 359 -26.63 -6.76 -19.27
CA ARG A 359 -25.96 -6.43 -20.53
C ARG A 359 -26.93 -5.93 -21.59
N LEU A 360 -28.05 -6.64 -21.79
CA LEU A 360 -29.07 -6.23 -22.75
C LEU A 360 -29.74 -4.91 -22.34
N MET A 361 -29.94 -4.69 -21.04
CA MET A 361 -30.45 -3.41 -20.51
C MET A 361 -29.48 -2.25 -20.79
N ARG A 362 -28.17 -2.46 -20.62
CA ARG A 362 -27.14 -1.46 -20.98
C ARG A 362 -27.13 -1.18 -22.49
N ASP A 363 -27.17 -2.23 -23.31
CA ASP A 363 -27.25 -2.08 -24.77
C ASP A 363 -28.50 -1.29 -25.18
N HIS A 364 -29.65 -1.52 -24.53
CA HIS A 364 -30.86 -0.76 -24.78
C HIS A 364 -30.69 0.72 -24.40
N CYS A 365 -30.08 1.01 -23.24
CA CYS A 365 -29.77 2.38 -22.82
C CYS A 365 -28.80 3.09 -23.77
N ARG A 366 -27.83 2.36 -24.33
CA ARG A 366 -26.82 2.87 -25.25
C ARG A 366 -27.36 3.12 -26.66
N TYR A 367 -28.09 2.17 -27.22
CA TYR A 367 -28.59 2.25 -28.59
C TYR A 367 -29.88 3.06 -28.70
N TYR A 368 -30.68 3.15 -27.63
CA TYR A 368 -32.00 3.80 -27.63
C TYR A 368 -32.18 4.69 -26.38
N PRO A 369 -31.35 5.74 -26.21
CA PRO A 369 -31.33 6.54 -24.98
C PRO A 369 -32.70 7.17 -24.64
N ASP A 370 -33.41 7.69 -25.64
CA ASP A 370 -34.70 8.38 -25.46
C ASP A 370 -35.84 7.44 -25.05
N ALA A 371 -35.73 6.15 -25.37
CA ALA A 371 -36.75 5.14 -25.06
C ALA A 371 -36.40 4.29 -23.83
N SER A 372 -35.34 4.64 -23.11
CA SER A 372 -34.76 3.79 -22.06
C SER A 372 -35.18 4.15 -20.64
N THR A 373 -36.04 5.15 -20.42
CA THR A 373 -36.39 5.64 -19.08
C THR A 373 -36.81 4.53 -18.11
N ARG A 374 -37.69 3.61 -18.56
CA ARG A 374 -38.14 2.46 -17.74
C ARG A 374 -37.05 1.39 -17.60
N VAL A 375 -36.24 1.19 -18.63
CA VAL A 375 -35.12 0.23 -18.61
C VAL A 375 -34.03 0.69 -17.66
N ARG A 376 -33.73 2.00 -17.60
CA ARG A 376 -32.80 2.62 -16.64
C ARG A 376 -33.24 2.41 -15.20
N LEU A 377 -34.52 2.62 -14.89
CA LEU A 377 -35.07 2.33 -13.56
C LEU A 377 -34.90 0.85 -13.19
N LYS A 378 -35.24 -0.06 -14.10
CA LYS A 378 -35.11 -1.51 -13.86
C LYS A 378 -33.64 -1.93 -13.72
N LEU A 379 -32.75 -1.38 -14.54
CA LEU A 379 -31.31 -1.63 -14.47
C LEU A 379 -30.74 -1.17 -13.14
N ALA A 380 -31.08 0.05 -12.68
CA ALA A 380 -30.67 0.54 -11.37
C ALA A 380 -31.17 -0.37 -10.23
N GLN A 381 -32.42 -0.82 -10.31
CA GLN A 381 -32.98 -1.77 -9.33
C GLN A 381 -32.19 -3.08 -9.27
N VAL A 382 -31.86 -3.67 -10.43
CA VAL A 382 -31.08 -4.92 -10.52
C VAL A 382 -29.65 -4.72 -10.01
N LEU A 383 -29.01 -3.60 -10.34
CA LEU A 383 -27.65 -3.27 -9.87
C LEU A 383 -27.59 -3.16 -8.34
N ILE A 384 -28.59 -2.54 -7.73
CA ILE A 384 -28.70 -2.41 -6.27
C ILE A 384 -28.97 -3.77 -5.62
N ARG A 385 -30.03 -4.46 -6.07
CA ARG A 385 -30.54 -5.66 -5.40
C ARG A 385 -29.65 -6.88 -5.60
N ASP A 386 -29.20 -7.12 -6.84
CA ASP A 386 -28.62 -8.41 -7.24
C ASP A 386 -27.10 -8.36 -7.39
N ARG A 387 -26.53 -7.18 -7.67
CA ARG A 387 -25.08 -7.01 -7.90
C ARG A 387 -24.35 -6.21 -6.83
N GLN A 388 -25.07 -5.60 -5.87
CA GLN A 388 -24.48 -4.74 -4.84
C GLN A 388 -23.60 -3.61 -5.45
N ARG A 389 -24.07 -2.99 -6.54
CA ARG A 389 -23.34 -1.94 -7.28
C ARG A 389 -24.03 -0.58 -7.15
N PRO A 390 -23.93 0.11 -6.00
CA PRO A 390 -24.69 1.32 -5.74
C PRO A 390 -24.21 2.53 -6.57
N ALA A 391 -22.91 2.67 -6.86
CA ALA A 391 -22.42 3.81 -7.63
C ALA A 391 -22.79 3.70 -9.11
N ALA A 392 -22.72 2.50 -9.70
CA ALA A 392 -23.27 2.26 -11.04
C ALA A 392 -24.78 2.52 -11.12
N ALA A 393 -25.54 2.14 -10.08
CA ALA A 393 -26.98 2.41 -10.04
C ALA A 393 -27.28 3.92 -10.01
N LEU A 394 -26.53 4.71 -9.24
CA LEU A 394 -26.68 6.17 -9.20
C LEU A 394 -26.44 6.81 -10.56
N ARG A 395 -25.36 6.43 -11.26
CA ARG A 395 -25.06 6.92 -12.63
C ARG A 395 -26.22 6.66 -13.60
N VAL A 396 -26.77 5.44 -13.57
CA VAL A 396 -27.91 5.07 -14.42
C VAL A 396 -29.17 5.89 -14.09
N LEU A 397 -29.40 6.20 -12.80
CA LEU A 397 -30.54 7.00 -12.34
C LEU A 397 -30.40 8.50 -12.66
N GLU A 398 -29.17 9.03 -12.71
CA GLU A 398 -28.88 10.43 -13.07
C GLU A 398 -29.12 10.72 -14.55
N GLU A 399 -28.93 9.72 -15.42
CA GLU A 399 -29.21 9.82 -16.85
C GLU A 399 -30.72 9.81 -17.19
N ILE A 400 -31.60 9.69 -16.20
CA ILE A 400 -33.05 9.81 -16.40
C ILE A 400 -33.43 11.30 -16.43
N THR A 401 -33.94 11.77 -17.57
CA THR A 401 -34.38 13.15 -17.75
C THR A 401 -35.42 13.56 -16.70
N PRO A 402 -35.22 14.67 -15.96
CA PRO A 402 -36.18 15.18 -14.99
C PRO A 402 -37.57 15.39 -15.61
N GLY A 403 -38.63 14.92 -14.93
CA GLY A 403 -40.01 15.05 -15.40
C GLY A 403 -40.43 14.08 -16.51
N SER A 404 -39.55 13.19 -16.97
CA SER A 404 -39.89 12.15 -17.96
C SER A 404 -40.64 10.95 -17.38
N LEU A 405 -40.74 10.87 -16.05
CA LEU A 405 -41.39 9.77 -15.34
C LEU A 405 -42.76 10.19 -14.78
N PRO A 406 -43.78 9.29 -14.88
CA PRO A 406 -44.99 9.37 -14.05
C PRO A 406 -44.67 9.42 -12.55
N ALA A 407 -45.56 10.01 -11.75
CA ALA A 407 -45.32 10.29 -10.33
C ALA A 407 -44.99 9.05 -9.47
N ASP A 408 -45.57 7.89 -9.79
CA ASP A 408 -45.31 6.61 -9.14
C ASP A 408 -43.88 6.12 -9.42
N LEU A 409 -43.43 6.21 -10.67
CA LEU A 409 -42.08 5.81 -11.07
C LEU A 409 -41.01 6.80 -10.61
N GLU A 410 -41.34 8.08 -10.51
CA GLU A 410 -40.45 9.09 -9.94
C GLU A 410 -40.22 8.84 -8.44
N THR A 411 -41.28 8.45 -7.71
CA THR A 411 -41.16 8.01 -6.32
C THR A 411 -40.25 6.77 -6.19
N ALA A 412 -40.36 5.82 -7.13
CA ALA A 412 -39.48 4.65 -7.17
C ALA A 412 -38.02 5.04 -7.45
N ARG A 413 -37.78 5.98 -8.39
CA ARG A 413 -36.45 6.52 -8.70
C ARG A 413 -35.78 7.11 -7.46
N GLN A 414 -36.51 7.93 -6.71
CA GLN A 414 -36.03 8.57 -5.48
C GLN A 414 -35.70 7.54 -4.39
N LYS A 415 -36.53 6.51 -4.22
CA LYS A 415 -36.26 5.42 -3.27
C LYS A 415 -35.00 4.64 -3.62
N LEU A 416 -34.82 4.31 -4.90
CA LEU A 416 -33.61 3.62 -5.38
C LEU A 416 -32.36 4.48 -5.19
N ALA A 417 -32.43 5.78 -5.48
CA ALA A 417 -31.33 6.71 -5.26
C ALA A 417 -30.96 6.83 -3.78
N LEU A 418 -31.95 6.90 -2.88
CA LEU A 418 -31.73 6.92 -1.44
C LEU A 418 -31.07 5.62 -0.95
N GLN A 419 -31.54 4.48 -1.45
CA GLN A 419 -30.98 3.16 -1.10
C GLN A 419 -29.53 3.04 -1.56
N ALA A 420 -29.22 3.40 -2.80
CA ALA A 420 -27.86 3.36 -3.34
C ALA A 420 -26.91 4.29 -2.56
N ASN A 421 -27.35 5.51 -2.23
CA ASN A 421 -26.55 6.43 -1.42
C ASN A 421 -26.22 5.88 -0.03
N ARG A 422 -27.17 5.20 0.63
CA ARG A 422 -26.91 4.52 1.91
C ARG A 422 -25.86 3.41 1.76
N MET A 423 -26.00 2.57 0.74
CA MET A 423 -25.03 1.50 0.47
C MET A 423 -23.62 2.04 0.20
N CYS A 424 -23.50 3.20 -0.47
CA CYS A 424 -22.21 3.87 -0.63
C CYS A 424 -21.63 4.37 0.72
N GLN A 425 -22.47 4.94 1.58
CA GLN A 425 -22.06 5.39 2.92
C GLN A 425 -21.64 4.23 3.83
N ASP A 426 -22.29 3.08 3.68
CA ASP A 426 -22.00 1.84 4.42
C ASP A 426 -20.73 1.13 3.91
N GLY A 427 -20.04 1.69 2.91
CA GLY A 427 -18.74 1.21 2.45
C GLY A 427 -18.79 -0.03 1.54
N VAL A 428 -19.89 -0.25 0.82
CA VAL A 428 -19.98 -1.34 -0.17
C VAL A 428 -18.96 -1.10 -1.29
N LEU A 429 -17.92 -1.94 -1.34
CA LEU A 429 -16.84 -1.90 -2.33
C LEU A 429 -17.37 -2.34 -3.71
N GLU A 430 -17.40 -1.40 -4.67
CA GLU A 430 -17.71 -1.69 -6.08
C GLU A 430 -16.41 -1.91 -6.86
N LEU A 431 -16.22 -3.13 -7.40
CA LEU A 431 -15.14 -3.40 -8.35
C LEU A 431 -15.53 -2.82 -9.72
N GLU A 432 -14.68 -1.98 -10.30
CA GLU A 432 -14.80 -1.59 -11.70
C GLU A 432 -14.52 -2.83 -12.58
N GLU A 433 -15.57 -3.41 -13.16
CA GLU A 433 -15.41 -4.34 -14.28
C GLU A 433 -15.17 -3.52 -15.55
N ASP A 434 -14.24 -3.95 -16.41
CA ASP A 434 -13.97 -3.36 -17.72
C ASP A 434 -15.28 -3.16 -18.50
N ASP A 435 -15.61 -1.90 -18.79
CA ASP A 435 -16.78 -1.49 -19.59
C ASP A 435 -16.68 -1.90 -21.08
#